data_AF-A0A353E4W6-F1
#
_entry.id   AF-A0A353E4W6-F1
#
_cell.length_a   1.000
_cell.length_b   1.000
_cell.length_c   1.000
_cell.angle_alpha   90.00
_cell.angle_beta   90.00
_cell.angle_gamma   90.00
#
_symmetry.space_group_name_H-M   'P 1'
#
loop_
_entity.id
_entity.type
_entity.pdbx_description
1 polymer ?
#
loop_
_entity_poly.entity_id
_entity_poly.type
_entity_poly.pdbx_seq_one_letter_code
_entity_poly.pdbx_strand_id
1 'polypeptide(L)'
;SKVKVNGRPIFGKSQEDRPRYASFLATTNDEHPLCDPTGSRRFICIRIPAGKYIDNGSPITYDQLYAQVMYELRHQHTPYWFTNDEVARIQQHNYPFFKTDDMESMLKCCFQAPGQDTDGKWLIINEIFKTLQKEYPMIVDDHRTKIRIGQAMKFLNCERKRTKKGPAYLLCPKRAA
;
A
#
# COMPACT_ATOMS: atom_id res chain seq x y z
N SER A 1 -24.24 -2.07 -17.50
CA SER A 1 -23.35 -2.09 -18.68
C SER A 1 -21.99 -1.53 -18.30
N LYS A 2 -20.89 -2.27 -18.50
CA LYS A 2 -19.50 -1.93 -18.10
C LYS A 2 -18.87 -0.78 -18.93
N VAL A 3 -19.69 0.07 -19.54
CA VAL A 3 -19.28 1.08 -20.54
C VAL A 3 -18.98 2.45 -19.91
N LYS A 4 -19.49 2.70 -18.69
CA LYS A 4 -19.32 3.96 -17.98
C LYS A 4 -18.59 3.78 -16.65
N VAL A 5 -17.76 4.75 -16.29
CA VAL A 5 -17.18 4.91 -14.93
C VAL A 5 -17.81 6.14 -14.32
N ASN A 6 -18.30 6.00 -13.09
CA ASN A 6 -18.81 7.13 -12.33
C ASN A 6 -17.61 7.83 -11.66
N GLY A 7 -17.40 9.11 -11.96
CA GLY A 7 -16.25 9.85 -11.48
C GLY A 7 -16.58 11.33 -11.28
N ARG A 8 -15.98 11.94 -10.26
CA ARG A 8 -16.08 13.38 -10.02
C ARG A 8 -14.85 14.05 -10.64
N PRO A 9 -15.01 14.98 -11.61
CA PRO A 9 -13.87 15.73 -12.13
C PRO A 9 -13.16 16.52 -11.03
N ILE A 10 -11.88 16.82 -11.27
CA ILE A 10 -11.14 17.77 -10.44
C ILE A 10 -11.91 19.11 -10.52
N PHE A 11 -12.31 19.64 -9.37
CA PHE A 11 -13.22 20.80 -9.20
C PHE A 11 -14.70 20.61 -9.53
N GLY A 12 -15.15 19.40 -9.90
CA GLY A 12 -16.57 19.10 -10.08
C GLY A 12 -17.35 19.20 -8.77
N LYS A 13 -18.67 19.46 -8.82
CA LYS A 13 -19.55 19.44 -7.63
C LYS A 13 -20.40 18.17 -7.52
N SER A 14 -20.61 17.47 -8.64
CA SER A 14 -21.41 16.25 -8.73
C SER A 14 -20.61 15.12 -9.39
N GLN A 15 -21.06 13.88 -9.19
CA GLN A 15 -20.55 12.73 -9.92
C GLN A 15 -21.18 12.71 -11.32
N GLU A 16 -20.38 12.36 -12.33
CA GLU A 16 -20.82 12.26 -13.72
C GLU A 16 -20.47 10.89 -14.29
N ASP A 17 -21.39 10.38 -15.10
CA ASP A 17 -21.22 9.18 -15.91
C ASP A 17 -20.24 9.46 -17.06
N ARG A 18 -19.03 8.92 -16.98
CA ARG A 18 -17.98 9.15 -17.99
C ARG A 18 -17.71 7.89 -18.81
N PRO A 19 -17.31 8.03 -20.10
CA PRO A 19 -16.84 6.90 -20.87
C PRO A 19 -15.68 6.21 -20.15
N ARG A 20 -15.62 4.87 -20.20
CA ARG A 20 -14.45 4.13 -19.71
C ARG A 20 -13.24 4.42 -20.62
N TYR A 21 -12.46 5.42 -20.28
CA TYR A 21 -11.10 5.54 -20.78
C TYR A 21 -10.17 4.70 -19.90
N ALA A 22 -9.20 4.01 -20.50
CA ALA A 22 -8.05 3.56 -19.74
C ALA A 22 -7.34 4.84 -19.25
N SER A 23 -7.36 5.10 -17.95
CA SER A 23 -6.57 6.20 -17.39
C SER A 23 -5.11 5.80 -17.47
N PHE A 24 -4.33 6.53 -18.26
CA PHE A 24 -2.88 6.34 -18.37
C PHE A 24 -2.14 6.95 -17.17
N LEU A 25 -2.73 7.95 -16.51
CA LEU A 25 -2.15 8.64 -15.37
C LEU A 25 -3.26 9.22 -14.47
N ALA A 26 -3.07 9.13 -13.15
CA ALA A 26 -3.95 9.75 -12.16
C ALA A 26 -3.10 10.20 -10.96
N THR A 27 -3.56 11.26 -10.28
CA THR A 27 -2.94 11.76 -9.04
C THR A 27 -3.85 11.48 -7.85
N THR A 28 -3.25 11.24 -6.69
CA THR A 28 -3.97 11.00 -5.44
C THR A 28 -3.15 11.57 -4.29
N ASN A 29 -3.85 12.06 -3.26
CA ASN A 29 -3.24 12.47 -2.00
C ASN A 29 -3.12 11.29 -1.02
N ASP A 30 -3.69 10.14 -1.36
CA ASP A 30 -3.52 8.90 -0.60
C ASP A 30 -2.13 8.32 -0.90
N GLU A 31 -1.26 8.27 0.10
CA GLU A 31 0.08 7.67 -0.03
C GLU A 31 0.02 6.16 -0.27
N HIS A 32 -1.11 5.51 0.04
CA HIS A 32 -1.30 4.07 -0.04
C HIS A 32 -2.54 3.72 -0.89
N PRO A 33 -2.59 4.06 -2.18
CA PRO A 33 -3.81 3.94 -2.98
C PRO A 33 -4.20 2.51 -3.37
N LEU A 34 -3.30 1.52 -3.22
CA LEU A 34 -3.54 0.16 -3.71
C LEU A 34 -4.22 -0.71 -2.64
N CYS A 35 -5.33 -1.38 -2.97
CA CYS A 35 -6.02 -2.26 -2.01
C CYS A 35 -5.88 -3.77 -2.30
N ASP A 36 -5.60 -4.14 -3.55
CA ASP A 36 -5.59 -5.54 -4.00
C ASP A 36 -4.21 -5.94 -4.53
N PRO A 37 -3.48 -6.84 -3.84
CA PRO A 37 -2.15 -7.29 -4.28
C PRO A 37 -2.16 -7.98 -5.64
N THR A 38 -3.23 -8.69 -6.00
CA THR A 38 -3.30 -9.46 -7.26
C THR A 38 -3.64 -8.59 -8.48
N GLY A 39 -4.44 -7.54 -8.30
CA GLY A 39 -4.81 -6.57 -9.32
C GLY A 39 -3.79 -5.45 -9.54
N SER A 40 -2.88 -5.26 -8.58
CA SER A 40 -1.94 -4.12 -8.49
C SER A 40 -0.90 -4.03 -9.60
N ARG A 41 -0.56 -5.14 -10.28
CA ARG A 41 0.48 -5.18 -11.33
C ARG A 41 0.21 -4.26 -12.54
N ARG A 42 -1.00 -3.70 -12.63
CA ARG A 42 -1.41 -2.76 -13.68
C ARG A 42 -1.12 -1.30 -13.31
N PHE A 43 -0.65 -1.04 -12.10
CA PHE A 43 -0.30 0.30 -11.63
C PHE A 43 1.21 0.43 -11.53
N ILE A 44 1.71 1.63 -11.82
CA ILE A 44 3.08 2.05 -11.52
C ILE A 44 2.94 3.22 -10.57
N CYS A 45 3.13 2.98 -9.27
CA CYS A 45 3.01 4.02 -8.27
C CYS A 45 4.30 4.82 -8.18
N ILE A 46 4.19 6.15 -8.31
CA ILE A 46 5.34 7.06 -8.25
C ILE A 46 5.03 8.11 -7.18
N ARG A 47 5.91 8.20 -6.17
CA ARG A 47 5.85 9.25 -5.16
C ARG A 47 6.66 10.45 -5.64
N ILE A 48 6.02 11.62 -5.73
CA ILE A 48 6.72 12.89 -5.96
C ILE A 48 7.46 13.27 -4.67
N PRO A 49 8.78 13.49 -4.69
CA PRO A 49 9.54 13.86 -3.50
C PRO A 49 9.05 15.20 -2.91
N ALA A 50 9.23 15.37 -1.59
CA ALA A 50 8.90 16.62 -0.92
C ALA A 50 9.64 17.80 -1.55
N GLY A 51 8.93 18.92 -1.77
CA GLY A 51 9.47 20.11 -2.43
C GLY A 51 9.68 19.99 -3.94
N LYS A 52 9.23 18.88 -4.57
CA LYS A 52 9.19 18.71 -6.02
C LYS A 52 7.75 18.76 -6.53
N TYR A 53 7.59 19.00 -7.82
CA TYR A 53 6.32 19.00 -8.52
C TYR A 53 6.48 18.37 -9.91
N ILE A 54 5.36 17.96 -10.50
CA ILE A 54 5.30 17.51 -11.89
C ILE A 54 5.31 18.76 -12.77
N ASP A 55 6.34 18.90 -13.60
CA ASP A 55 6.42 19.98 -14.57
C ASP A 55 5.44 19.72 -15.72
N ASN A 56 4.40 20.55 -15.79
CA ASN A 56 3.40 20.52 -16.85
C ASN A 56 3.51 21.74 -17.80
N GLY A 57 4.53 22.59 -17.61
CA GLY A 57 4.70 23.83 -18.35
C GLY A 57 5.76 23.74 -19.46
N SER A 58 6.78 22.91 -19.26
CA SER A 58 7.84 22.74 -20.26
C SER A 58 7.30 22.07 -21.53
N PRO A 59 7.70 22.54 -22.73
CA PRO A 59 7.31 21.91 -23.98
C PRO A 59 7.92 20.51 -24.09
N ILE A 60 7.09 19.55 -24.49
CA ILE A 60 7.53 18.18 -24.80
C ILE A 60 7.71 18.08 -26.32
N THR A 61 8.88 17.61 -26.76
CA THR A 61 9.13 17.33 -28.19
C THR A 61 8.43 16.03 -28.60
N TYR A 62 7.12 16.12 -28.87
CA TYR A 62 6.28 14.97 -29.19
C TYR A 62 6.77 14.17 -30.41
N ASP A 63 7.29 14.86 -31.44
CA ASP A 63 7.81 14.19 -32.64
C ASP A 63 8.98 13.26 -32.30
N GLN A 64 9.89 13.72 -31.44
CA GLN A 64 11.02 12.92 -31.01
C GLN A 64 10.59 11.75 -30.11
N LEU A 65 9.65 12.00 -29.19
CA LEU A 65 9.11 10.95 -28.32
C LEU A 65 8.39 9.87 -29.13
N TYR A 66 7.59 10.28 -30.12
CA TYR A 66 6.94 9.37 -31.04
C TYR A 66 7.97 8.60 -31.87
N ALA A 67 8.97 9.28 -32.45
CA ALA A 67 10.03 8.65 -33.22
C ALA A 67 10.77 7.57 -32.41
N GLN A 68 11.09 7.85 -31.13
CA GLN A 68 11.71 6.88 -30.23
C GLN A 68 10.80 5.66 -30.02
N VAL A 69 9.54 5.85 -29.62
CA VAL A 69 8.60 4.74 -29.38
C VAL A 69 8.42 3.89 -30.64
N MET A 70 8.28 4.52 -31.80
CA MET A 70 8.14 3.80 -33.07
C MET A 70 9.40 3.03 -33.46
N TYR A 71 10.59 3.57 -33.15
CA TYR A 71 11.85 2.87 -33.37
C TYR A 71 11.97 1.63 -32.47
N GLU A 72 11.71 1.76 -31.17
CA GLU A 72 11.74 0.66 -30.20
C GLU A 72 10.77 -0.47 -30.62
N LEU A 73 9.55 -0.12 -31.03
CA LEU A 73 8.55 -1.11 -31.46
C LEU A 73 8.90 -1.80 -32.79
N ARG A 74 9.35 -1.03 -33.81
CA ARG A 74 9.53 -1.55 -35.17
C ARG A 74 10.90 -2.17 -35.43
N HIS A 75 11.95 -1.64 -34.79
CA HIS A 75 13.33 -2.02 -35.08
C HIS A 75 13.96 -2.81 -33.94
N GLN A 76 13.69 -2.44 -32.68
CA GLN A 76 14.20 -3.20 -31.53
C GLN A 76 13.28 -4.35 -31.12
N HIS A 77 12.06 -4.39 -31.68
CA HIS A 77 11.03 -5.37 -31.32
C HIS A 77 10.74 -5.39 -29.82
N THR A 78 10.83 -4.22 -29.18
CA THR A 78 10.57 -4.08 -27.75
C THR A 78 9.14 -4.53 -27.45
N PRO A 79 8.93 -5.44 -26.48
CA PRO A 79 7.60 -5.88 -26.11
C PRO A 79 6.76 -4.71 -25.59
N TYR A 80 5.51 -4.64 -26.03
CA TYR A 80 4.54 -3.67 -25.50
C TYR A 80 3.78 -4.21 -24.26
N TRP A 81 4.25 -5.32 -23.70
CA TRP A 81 3.75 -5.92 -22.46
C TRP A 81 4.93 -6.20 -21.53
N PHE A 82 4.66 -6.18 -20.22
CA PHE A 82 5.68 -6.54 -19.23
C PHE A 82 5.91 -8.04 -19.20
N THR A 83 7.18 -8.43 -19.10
CA THR A 83 7.61 -9.79 -18.77
C THR A 83 7.22 -10.15 -17.32
N ASN A 84 7.25 -11.44 -16.99
CA ASN A 84 6.96 -11.88 -15.62
C ASN A 84 7.92 -11.27 -14.59
N ASP A 85 9.20 -11.12 -14.94
CA ASP A 85 10.20 -10.51 -14.06
C ASP A 85 9.95 -9.02 -13.85
N GLU A 86 9.56 -8.30 -14.90
CA GLU A 86 9.16 -6.89 -14.78
C GLU A 86 7.89 -6.72 -13.96
N VAL A 87 6.90 -7.61 -14.14
CA VAL A 87 5.69 -7.65 -13.32
C VAL A 87 6.04 -7.89 -11.85
N ALA A 88 6.98 -8.79 -11.55
CA ALA A 88 7.45 -9.02 -10.18
C ALA A 88 8.14 -7.76 -9.61
N ARG A 89 8.99 -7.10 -10.40
CA ARG A 89 9.65 -5.84 -10.01
C ARG A 89 8.64 -4.72 -9.76
N ILE A 90 7.60 -4.59 -10.60
CA ILE A 90 6.52 -3.62 -10.41
C ILE A 90 5.78 -3.91 -9.11
N GLN A 91 5.44 -5.17 -8.83
CA GLN A 91 4.78 -5.55 -7.58
C GLN A 91 5.63 -5.22 -6.36
N GLN A 92 6.94 -5.53 -6.41
CA GLN A 92 7.87 -5.18 -5.34
C GLN A 92 7.95 -3.65 -5.15
N HIS A 93 8.01 -2.89 -6.25
CA HIS A 93 8.02 -1.43 -6.20
C HIS A 93 6.72 -0.85 -5.63
N ASN A 94 5.59 -1.47 -5.96
CA ASN A 94 4.26 -1.07 -5.50
C ASN A 94 4.00 -1.41 -4.02
N TYR A 95 4.81 -2.28 -3.42
CA TYR A 95 4.63 -2.76 -2.05
C TYR A 95 4.41 -1.65 -1.00
N PRO A 96 5.14 -0.52 -1.02
CA PRO A 96 4.92 0.59 -0.07
C PRO A 96 3.62 1.37 -0.29
N PHE A 97 2.94 1.18 -1.42
CA PHE A 97 1.73 1.92 -1.81
C PHE A 97 0.43 1.15 -1.51
N PHE A 98 0.52 -0.01 -0.86
CA PHE A 98 -0.66 -0.77 -0.44
C PHE A 98 -1.26 -0.24 0.84
N LYS A 99 -2.60 -0.17 0.87
CA LYS A 99 -3.37 0.02 2.09
C LYS A 99 -3.05 -1.10 3.04
N THR A 100 -2.54 -0.71 4.21
CA THR A 100 -2.57 -1.52 5.41
C THR A 100 -3.99 -1.48 5.95
N ASP A 101 -4.95 -2.13 5.28
CA ASP A 101 -6.36 -2.07 5.69
C ASP A 101 -6.79 -3.18 6.64
N ASP A 102 -5.93 -4.16 6.92
CA ASP A 102 -6.26 -5.15 7.94
C ASP A 102 -5.16 -5.30 9.00
N MET A 103 -5.06 -4.27 9.84
CA MET A 103 -4.27 -4.30 11.09
C MET A 103 -4.63 -5.50 11.96
N GLU A 104 -5.89 -5.94 11.94
CA GLU A 104 -6.34 -7.10 12.68
C GLU A 104 -5.75 -8.40 12.10
N SER A 105 -5.81 -8.59 10.77
CA SER A 105 -5.19 -9.75 10.11
C SER A 105 -3.68 -9.78 10.26
N MET A 106 -2.99 -8.63 10.10
CA MET A 106 -1.54 -8.56 10.32
C MET A 106 -1.18 -8.95 11.77
N LEU A 107 -1.95 -8.46 12.74
CA LEU A 107 -1.78 -8.86 14.13
C LEU A 107 -2.08 -10.35 14.35
N LYS A 108 -3.12 -10.91 13.73
CA LYS A 108 -3.43 -12.37 13.80
C LYS A 108 -2.36 -13.24 13.16
N CYS A 109 -1.67 -12.74 12.13
CA CYS A 109 -0.55 -13.45 11.50
C CYS A 109 0.70 -13.45 12.38
N CYS A 110 1.01 -12.33 13.03
CA CYS A 110 2.21 -12.21 13.87
C CYS A 110 2.01 -12.67 15.32
N PHE A 111 0.77 -12.66 15.81
CA PHE A 111 0.47 -12.92 17.21
C PHE A 111 -0.72 -13.86 17.38
N GLN A 112 -0.74 -14.51 18.53
CA GLN A 112 -1.87 -15.27 19.04
C GLN A 112 -2.21 -14.82 20.45
N ALA A 113 -3.49 -14.86 20.81
CA ALA A 113 -3.88 -14.77 22.21
C ALA A 113 -3.30 -16.00 22.96
N PRO A 114 -2.88 -15.84 24.23
CA PRO A 114 -2.40 -16.97 25.02
C PRO A 114 -3.51 -18.02 25.13
N GLY A 115 -3.21 -19.27 24.77
CA GLY A 115 -4.04 -20.41 25.18
C GLY A 115 -3.80 -20.75 26.66
N GLN A 116 -4.57 -21.70 27.19
CA GLN A 116 -4.45 -22.15 28.58
C GLN A 116 -3.05 -22.71 28.93
N ASP A 117 -2.28 -23.15 27.91
CA ASP A 117 -0.99 -23.84 28.06
C ASP A 117 0.21 -23.09 27.43
N THR A 118 0.03 -21.84 26.99
CA THR A 118 1.13 -21.06 26.38
C THR A 118 1.50 -19.84 27.21
N ASP A 119 2.76 -19.75 27.61
CA ASP A 119 3.33 -18.58 28.29
C ASP A 119 3.32 -17.34 27.37
N GLY A 120 2.32 -16.49 27.55
CA GLY A 120 2.22 -15.19 26.88
C GLY A 120 3.27 -14.21 27.38
N LYS A 121 3.74 -13.33 26.49
CA LYS A 121 4.61 -12.20 26.83
C LYS A 121 3.82 -10.90 26.85
N TRP A 122 4.08 -10.07 27.84
CA TRP A 122 3.51 -8.73 27.90
C TRP A 122 4.28 -7.80 26.96
N LEU A 123 3.62 -7.35 25.90
CA LEU A 123 4.21 -6.48 24.88
C LEU A 123 3.56 -5.10 24.88
N ILE A 124 4.37 -4.04 24.84
CA ILE A 124 3.87 -2.67 24.60
C ILE A 124 3.70 -2.41 23.10
N ILE A 125 2.93 -1.38 22.74
CA ILE A 125 2.64 -1.04 21.33
C ILE A 125 3.91 -0.92 20.47
N ASN A 126 4.99 -0.34 20.99
CA ASN A 126 6.25 -0.22 20.24
C ASN A 126 6.92 -1.57 19.97
N GLU A 127 6.78 -2.55 20.87
CA GLU A 127 7.32 -3.91 20.67
C GLU A 127 6.47 -4.69 19.68
N ILE A 128 5.15 -4.52 19.77
CA ILE A 128 4.19 -5.08 18.81
C ILE A 128 4.47 -4.53 17.42
N PHE A 129 4.63 -3.21 17.31
CA PHE A 129 4.99 -2.52 16.06
C PHE A 129 6.31 -3.05 15.49
N LYS A 130 7.37 -3.18 16.30
CA LYS A 130 8.66 -3.71 15.83
C LYS A 130 8.55 -5.14 15.30
N THR A 131 7.67 -5.95 15.88
CA THR A 131 7.45 -7.32 15.41
C THR A 131 6.65 -7.32 14.10
N LEU A 132 5.58 -6.52 14.03
CA LEU A 132 4.81 -6.32 12.80
C LEU A 132 5.70 -5.80 11.67
N GLN A 133 6.57 -4.83 11.94
CA GLN A 133 7.43 -4.21 10.93
C GLN A 133 8.48 -5.19 10.36
N LYS A 134 8.86 -6.23 11.12
CA LYS A 134 9.75 -7.29 10.60
C LYS A 134 9.06 -8.11 9.51
N GLU A 135 7.79 -8.47 9.72
CA GLU A 135 7.00 -9.24 8.75
C GLU A 135 6.39 -8.35 7.65
N TYR A 136 6.11 -7.10 7.99
CA TYR A 136 5.46 -6.11 7.15
C TYR A 136 6.26 -4.80 7.12
N PRO A 137 7.39 -4.74 6.36
CA PRO A 137 8.28 -3.57 6.33
C PRO A 137 7.64 -2.28 5.81
N MET A 138 6.48 -2.38 5.15
CA MET A 138 5.72 -1.24 4.65
C MET A 138 4.94 -0.49 5.75
N ILE A 139 4.84 -1.04 6.96
CA ILE A 139 4.17 -0.35 8.07
C ILE A 139 5.05 0.82 8.54
N VAL A 140 4.48 2.03 8.47
CA VAL A 140 5.14 3.27 8.88
C VAL A 140 5.05 3.47 10.39
N ASP A 141 6.16 3.87 11.03
CA ASP A 141 6.18 4.25 12.44
C ASP A 141 5.61 5.65 12.64
N ASP A 142 4.29 5.78 12.59
CA ASP A 142 3.58 7.01 12.90
C ASP A 142 2.60 6.85 14.07
N HIS A 143 2.15 7.98 14.62
CA HIS A 143 1.20 7.99 15.72
C HIS A 143 -0.13 7.32 15.35
N ARG A 144 -0.55 7.43 14.08
CA ARG A 144 -1.81 6.87 13.58
C ARG A 144 -1.78 5.34 13.58
N THR A 145 -0.67 4.74 13.16
CA THR A 145 -0.44 3.30 13.18
C THR A 145 -0.45 2.76 14.59
N LYS A 146 0.20 3.44 15.54
CA LYS A 146 0.15 3.07 16.96
C LYS A 146 -1.27 3.09 17.53
N ILE A 147 -2.10 4.07 17.16
CA ILE A 147 -3.52 4.08 17.52
C ILE A 147 -4.25 2.87 16.91
N ARG A 148 -4.04 2.59 15.61
CA ARG A 148 -4.70 1.46 14.92
C ARG A 148 -4.31 0.11 15.54
N ILE A 149 -3.04 -0.10 15.91
CA ILE A 149 -2.59 -1.27 16.68
C ILE A 149 -3.41 -1.35 17.98
N GLY A 150 -3.42 -0.28 18.78
CA GLY A 150 -4.13 -0.27 20.06
C GLY A 150 -5.64 -0.52 19.95
N GLN A 151 -6.28 -0.08 18.85
CA GLN A 151 -7.68 -0.34 18.54
C GLN A 151 -7.89 -1.80 18.11
N ALA A 152 -7.11 -2.32 17.17
CA ALA A 152 -7.20 -3.70 16.69
C ALA A 152 -6.94 -4.73 17.80
N MET A 153 -6.05 -4.41 18.73
CA MET A 153 -5.77 -5.24 19.90
C MET A 153 -6.98 -5.43 20.83
N LYS A 154 -7.97 -4.53 20.80
CA LYS A 154 -9.23 -4.73 21.56
C LYS A 154 -10.06 -5.88 20.99
N PHE A 155 -9.95 -6.16 19.70
CA PHE A 155 -10.71 -7.21 19.01
C PHE A 155 -10.05 -8.60 19.14
N LEU A 156 -8.77 -8.66 19.54
CA LEU A 156 -8.04 -9.91 19.76
C LEU A 156 -8.31 -10.56 21.12
N ASN A 157 -9.24 -10.02 21.93
CA ASN A 157 -9.63 -10.53 23.23
C ASN A 157 -8.45 -10.78 24.20
N CYS A 158 -7.37 -10.01 24.05
CA CYS A 158 -6.15 -10.15 24.84
C CYS A 158 -6.24 -9.36 26.15
N GLU A 159 -5.62 -9.88 27.21
CA GLU A 159 -5.51 -9.15 28.46
C GLU A 159 -4.66 -7.88 28.30
N ARG A 160 -5.07 -6.83 29.02
CA ARG A 160 -4.41 -5.52 28.99
C ARG A 160 -4.04 -5.09 30.39
N LYS A 161 -2.78 -4.71 30.60
CA LYS A 161 -2.31 -4.06 31.82
C LYS A 161 -1.72 -2.68 31.55
N ARG A 162 -1.81 -1.79 32.54
CA ARG A 162 -1.20 -0.45 32.45
C ARG A 162 0.24 -0.51 32.95
N THR A 163 1.17 0.07 32.21
CA THR A 163 2.58 0.19 32.59
C THR A 163 3.03 1.65 32.55
N LYS A 164 4.20 1.96 33.12
CA LYS A 164 4.81 3.31 33.04
C LYS A 164 5.11 3.76 31.59
N LYS A 165 5.23 2.82 30.65
CA LYS A 165 5.53 3.06 29.23
C LYS A 165 4.29 3.02 28.33
N GLY A 166 3.09 2.94 28.92
CA GLY A 166 1.81 2.81 28.21
C GLY A 166 1.11 1.47 28.46
N PRO A 167 0.01 1.20 27.74
CA PRO A 167 -0.69 -0.08 27.84
C PRO A 167 0.18 -1.21 27.26
N ALA A 168 0.23 -2.33 27.98
CA ALA A 168 0.83 -3.58 27.53
C ALA A 168 -0.26 -4.63 27.35
N TYR A 169 -0.07 -5.51 26.37
CA TYR A 169 -1.00 -6.55 25.98
C TYR A 169 -0.32 -7.91 26.10
N LEU A 170 -1.04 -8.91 26.61
CA LEU A 170 -0.53 -10.27 26.74
C LEU A 170 -0.68 -11.00 25.41
N LEU A 171 0.44 -11.36 24.79
CA LEU A 171 0.49 -11.94 23.44
C LEU A 171 1.56 -13.04 23.33
N CYS A 172 1.29 -14.02 22.47
CA CYS A 172 2.28 -15.00 22.02
C CYS A 172 2.72 -14.64 20.60
N PRO A 173 3.97 -14.20 20.37
CA PRO A 173 4.51 -14.03 19.02
C PRO A 173 4.53 -15.38 18.31
N LYS A 174 3.92 -15.46 17.12
CA LYS A 174 4.08 -16.62 16.24
C LYS A 174 5.48 -16.57 15.65
N ARG A 175 6.23 -17.68 15.71
CA ARG A 175 7.50 -17.76 14.98
C ARG A 175 7.19 -17.72 13.49
N ALA A 176 7.94 -16.90 12.74
CA ALA A 176 7.96 -16.98 11.29
C ALA A 176 8.30 -18.42 10.89
N ALA A 177 7.48 -19.00 10.00
CA ALA A 177 7.77 -20.27 9.35
C ALA A 177 8.85 -20.07 8.29
#